data_AF-A0A815XGW4-F1
#
_entry.id   AF-A0A815XGW4-F1
#
_cell.length_a   1.000
_cell.length_b   1.000
_cell.length_c   1.000
_cell.angle_alpha   90.00
_cell.angle_beta   90.00
_cell.angle_gamma   90.00
#
_symmetry.space_group_name_H-M   'P 1'
#
loop_
_entity.id
_entity.type
_entity.pdbx_description
1 polymer ?
#
loop_
_entity_poly.entity_id
_entity_poly.type
_entity_poly.pdbx_seq_one_letter_code
_entity_poly.pdbx_strand_id
1 'polypeptide(L)'
;MSQVHLEAPNLNRIYHDNNQLFHQSTRNINNEQHELKVLSNIDEINPCSGSYIKTNGTTCNLKDIIIGRCYEYQYIKRSLHLSNRTEIKNCTKLYELFETAVRYKPYCSMNLSTYENYFQYALDGIQIINRAMFWSGTYSIAHSYGNHGFNYITLEDTLAATTVNGLRWCGKDNDTEGFDYISCPYNCKDNIWADDAFWGIASKNFAEKAVGEVYLVLNGSRTDGQLSFRNNSYFAKYELPNLQRTGIFRVTKLNVLLLHSPDQQVVEKCGEKSLIYLETLVQSYQIEYLCKDDPEELILMMCSDNWEARECQLARQVLRKEWDKKLFGKSNVNYHHSISFLILFSFLVNYFIL
;
A
#
# COMPACT_ATOMS: atom_id res chain seq x y z
N MET A 1 -52.80 -58.89 25.86
CA MET A 1 -53.23 -57.64 26.52
C MET A 1 -52.39 -57.44 27.76
N SER A 2 -51.52 -56.43 27.76
CA SER A 2 -50.87 -55.91 28.98
C SER A 2 -50.41 -54.48 28.69
N GLN A 3 -51.07 -53.52 29.34
CA GLN A 3 -50.79 -52.08 29.26
C GLN A 3 -49.50 -51.74 30.01
N VAL A 4 -48.75 -50.75 29.53
CA VAL A 4 -47.64 -50.10 30.23
C VAL A 4 -48.14 -48.75 30.77
N HIS A 5 -47.99 -48.53 32.08
CA HIS A 5 -48.23 -47.25 32.74
C HIS A 5 -46.98 -46.37 32.65
N LEU A 6 -47.17 -45.09 32.33
CA LEU A 6 -46.16 -44.03 32.38
C LEU A 6 -46.40 -43.20 33.67
N GLU A 7 -45.39 -43.08 34.52
CA GLU A 7 -45.40 -42.19 35.70
C GLU A 7 -44.95 -40.76 35.33
N ALA A 8 -45.65 -39.76 35.89
CA ALA A 8 -45.36 -38.33 35.69
C ALA A 8 -44.28 -37.82 36.67
N PRO A 9 -43.44 -36.84 36.26
CA PRO A 9 -42.31 -36.36 37.06
C PRO A 9 -42.71 -35.49 38.26
N ASN A 10 -41.93 -35.62 39.34
CA ASN A 10 -42.13 -35.01 40.66
C ASN A 10 -41.78 -33.49 40.66
N LEU A 11 -42.81 -32.65 40.79
CA LEU A 11 -42.74 -31.18 40.77
C LEU A 11 -41.81 -30.56 41.82
N ASN A 12 -41.55 -31.22 42.95
CA ASN A 12 -40.65 -30.70 43.99
C ASN A 12 -39.17 -30.70 43.56
N ARG A 13 -38.79 -31.57 42.61
CA ARG A 13 -37.42 -31.61 42.07
C ARG A 13 -37.15 -30.41 41.15
N ILE A 14 -38.13 -30.06 40.31
CA ILE A 14 -38.06 -28.93 39.38
C ILE A 14 -37.95 -27.59 40.13
N TYR A 15 -38.63 -27.45 41.27
CA TYR A 15 -38.58 -26.21 42.07
C TYR A 15 -37.21 -26.00 42.74
N HIS A 16 -36.55 -27.07 43.19
CA HIS A 16 -35.23 -26.99 43.80
C HIS A 16 -34.13 -26.67 42.76
N ASP A 17 -34.21 -27.26 41.57
CA ASP A 17 -33.23 -27.03 40.50
C ASP A 17 -33.31 -25.58 39.96
N ASN A 18 -34.52 -25.01 39.86
CA ASN A 18 -34.71 -23.63 39.42
C ASN A 18 -34.18 -22.59 40.42
N ASN A 19 -34.27 -22.85 41.73
CA ASN A 19 -33.71 -21.94 42.74
C ASN A 19 -32.17 -21.98 42.77
N GLN A 20 -31.55 -23.13 42.48
CA GLN A 20 -30.09 -23.20 42.36
C GLN A 20 -29.58 -22.46 41.12
N LEU A 21 -30.27 -22.57 39.99
CA LEU A 21 -29.95 -21.83 38.77
C LEU A 21 -30.10 -20.32 38.95
N PHE A 22 -31.12 -19.86 39.67
CA PHE A 22 -31.33 -18.43 39.96
C PHE A 22 -30.25 -17.86 40.90
N HIS A 23 -29.81 -18.63 41.90
CA HIS A 23 -28.69 -18.25 42.78
C HIS A 23 -27.32 -18.29 42.09
N GLN A 24 -27.12 -19.14 41.09
CA GLN A 24 -25.92 -19.12 40.24
C GLN A 24 -25.92 -17.92 39.29
N SER A 25 -27.05 -17.60 38.67
CA SER A 25 -27.19 -16.43 37.79
C SER A 25 -26.96 -15.10 38.53
N THR A 26 -27.49 -14.96 39.74
CA THR A 26 -27.28 -13.74 40.57
C THR A 26 -25.84 -13.59 41.08
N ARG A 27 -25.10 -14.69 41.32
CA ARG A 27 -23.66 -14.62 41.62
C ARG A 27 -22.83 -14.21 40.40
N ASN A 28 -23.19 -14.67 39.20
CA ASN A 28 -22.49 -14.30 37.97
C ASN A 28 -22.66 -12.81 37.62
N ILE A 29 -23.86 -12.25 37.81
CA ILE A 29 -24.12 -10.82 37.58
C ILE A 29 -23.34 -9.95 38.58
N ASN A 30 -23.26 -10.36 39.85
CA ASN A 30 -22.48 -9.65 40.85
C ASN A 30 -20.96 -9.74 40.61
N ASN A 31 -20.47 -10.84 40.04
CA ASN A 31 -19.07 -10.99 39.63
C ASN A 31 -18.74 -10.16 38.38
N GLU A 32 -19.64 -10.10 37.39
CA GLU A 32 -19.47 -9.22 36.21
C GLU A 32 -19.48 -7.74 36.58
N GLN A 33 -20.32 -7.32 37.53
CA GLN A 33 -20.29 -5.95 38.06
C GLN A 33 -19.03 -5.65 38.89
N HIS A 34 -18.41 -6.68 39.50
CA HIS A 34 -17.13 -6.54 40.19
C HIS A 34 -15.96 -6.47 39.19
N GLU A 35 -15.98 -7.25 38.10
CA GLU A 35 -15.01 -7.16 37.00
C GLU A 35 -15.08 -5.81 36.27
N LEU A 36 -16.29 -5.29 36.02
CA LEU A 36 -16.48 -3.95 35.45
C LEU A 36 -16.01 -2.82 36.37
N LYS A 37 -16.04 -3.02 37.70
CA LYS A 37 -15.48 -2.07 38.68
C LYS A 37 -13.96 -2.21 38.87
N VAL A 38 -13.36 -3.35 38.53
CA VAL A 38 -11.90 -3.52 38.57
C VAL A 38 -11.24 -2.83 37.36
N LEU A 39 -11.95 -2.63 36.25
CA LEU A 39 -11.47 -1.88 35.09
C LEU A 39 -11.41 -0.35 35.26
N SER A 40 -11.90 0.21 36.37
CA SER A 40 -11.80 1.66 36.63
C SER A 40 -10.51 2.08 37.36
N ASN A 41 -9.65 1.12 37.73
CA ASN A 41 -8.34 1.37 38.35
C ASN A 41 -7.21 0.78 37.49
N ILE A 42 -7.20 1.08 36.19
CA ILE A 42 -6.05 0.76 35.34
C ILE A 42 -5.05 1.91 35.51
N ASP A 43 -4.11 1.71 36.43
CA ASP A 43 -2.81 2.36 36.38
C ASP A 43 -2.24 2.21 34.96
N GLU A 44 -1.85 3.34 34.35
CA GLU A 44 -1.15 3.50 33.07
C GLU A 44 -1.15 2.27 32.15
N ILE A 45 -2.10 2.23 31.20
CA ILE A 45 -1.93 1.36 30.03
C ILE A 45 -0.61 1.77 29.38
N ASN A 46 0.45 0.99 29.58
CA ASN A 46 1.69 1.13 28.83
C ASN A 46 1.45 0.44 27.48
N PRO A 47 1.17 1.20 26.40
CA PRO A 47 0.84 0.63 25.09
C PRO A 47 2.01 -0.12 24.45
N CYS A 48 3.22 0.02 25.02
CA CYS A 48 4.45 -0.61 24.55
C CYS A 48 4.91 -1.79 25.42
N SER A 49 4.15 -2.17 26.45
CA SER A 49 4.50 -3.24 27.40
C SER A 49 4.24 -4.68 26.90
N GLY A 50 4.09 -4.89 25.59
CA GLY A 50 3.95 -6.24 24.99
C GLY A 50 2.57 -6.87 25.13
N SER A 51 1.57 -6.15 25.66
CA SER A 51 0.16 -6.52 25.54
C SER A 51 -0.30 -6.31 24.08
N TYR A 52 -0.99 -7.29 23.51
CA TYR A 52 -1.53 -7.31 22.13
C TYR A 52 -2.59 -6.23 21.83
N ILE A 53 -2.65 -5.16 22.61
CA ILE A 53 -3.53 -4.02 22.33
C ILE A 53 -2.89 -3.25 21.18
N LYS A 54 -3.42 -3.47 19.97
CA LYS A 54 -3.08 -2.68 18.79
C LYS A 54 -3.55 -1.24 19.03
N THR A 55 -2.65 -0.38 19.52
CA THR A 55 -2.94 1.05 19.61
C THR A 55 -2.87 1.70 18.23
N ASN A 56 -3.63 2.77 18.06
CA ASN A 56 -3.53 3.64 16.88
C ASN A 56 -2.56 4.80 17.14
N GLY A 57 -1.73 4.70 18.19
CA GLY A 57 -0.76 5.71 18.58
C GLY A 57 0.58 5.56 17.86
N THR A 58 1.56 6.26 18.41
CA THR A 58 2.95 6.23 17.99
C THR A 58 3.50 4.80 18.07
N THR A 59 4.29 4.40 17.08
CA THR A 59 4.94 3.09 17.06
C THR A 59 5.91 2.96 18.23
N CYS A 60 5.75 1.92 19.04
CA CYS A 60 6.67 1.62 20.14
C CYS A 60 8.10 1.40 19.65
N ASN A 61 9.08 1.78 20.48
CA ASN A 61 10.52 1.73 20.15
C ASN A 61 10.88 2.56 18.90
N LEU A 62 10.16 3.65 18.65
CA LEU A 62 10.32 4.52 17.48
C LEU A 62 11.78 4.91 17.22
N LYS A 63 12.50 5.30 18.29
CA LYS A 63 13.91 5.67 18.25
C LYS A 63 14.80 4.56 17.71
N ASP A 64 14.68 3.38 18.29
CA ASP A 64 15.55 2.24 17.94
C ASP A 64 15.26 1.76 16.52
N ILE A 65 13.98 1.77 16.11
CA ILE A 65 13.57 1.42 14.75
C ILE A 65 14.16 2.41 13.73
N ILE A 66 14.01 3.72 13.95
CA ILE A 66 14.53 4.76 13.04
C ILE A 66 16.06 4.68 12.95
N ILE A 67 16.75 4.56 14.08
CA ILE A 67 18.22 4.44 14.11
C ILE A 67 18.68 3.15 13.41
N GLY A 68 18.03 2.02 13.69
CA GLY A 68 18.34 0.73 13.08
C GLY A 68 18.19 0.76 11.55
N ARG A 69 17.06 1.28 11.06
CA ARG A 69 16.81 1.44 9.61
C ARG A 69 17.77 2.42 8.95
N CYS A 70 18.20 3.46 9.65
CA CYS A 70 19.22 4.37 9.15
C CYS A 70 20.55 3.64 8.93
N TYR A 71 20.98 2.78 9.86
CA TYR A 71 22.18 1.98 9.67
C TYR A 71 22.03 0.92 8.58
N GLU A 72 20.89 0.23 8.52
CA GLU A 72 20.57 -0.71 7.46
C GLU A 72 20.66 -0.05 6.08
N TYR A 73 20.05 1.14 5.92
CA TYR A 73 20.14 1.90 4.69
C TYR A 73 21.60 2.19 4.33
N GLN A 74 22.37 2.75 5.26
CA GLN A 74 23.72 3.23 4.97
C GLN A 74 24.74 2.14 4.69
N TYR A 75 24.60 0.96 5.31
CA TYR A 75 25.59 -0.11 5.20
C TYR A 75 25.17 -1.28 4.32
N ILE A 76 23.86 -1.48 4.08
CA ILE A 76 23.35 -2.62 3.33
C ILE A 76 22.73 -2.17 2.01
N LYS A 77 21.82 -1.19 2.04
CA LYS A 77 21.06 -0.77 0.84
C LYS A 77 21.84 0.24 -0.01
N ARG A 78 22.58 1.14 0.62
CA ARG A 78 23.26 2.27 -0.04
C ARG A 78 24.29 1.85 -1.10
N SER A 79 25.00 0.74 -0.93
CA SER A 79 25.99 0.26 -1.90
C SER A 79 25.38 -0.23 -3.21
N LEU A 80 24.07 -0.44 -3.26
CA LEU A 80 23.37 -1.04 -4.40
C LEU A 80 22.75 0.00 -5.35
N HIS A 81 22.58 1.27 -4.94
CA HIS A 81 21.62 2.18 -5.61
C HIS A 81 22.16 3.55 -6.02
N LEU A 82 23.18 4.09 -5.34
CA LEU A 82 23.61 5.49 -5.50
C LEU A 82 25.14 5.57 -5.51
N SER A 83 25.75 5.34 -6.67
CA SER A 83 27.19 5.11 -6.86
C SER A 83 28.11 6.33 -6.57
N ASN A 84 27.57 7.49 -6.19
CA ASN A 84 28.35 8.70 -5.93
C ASN A 84 28.13 9.21 -4.50
N ARG A 85 28.95 8.67 -3.59
CA ARG A 85 29.30 9.16 -2.23
C ARG A 85 28.40 10.23 -1.62
N THR A 86 27.58 9.79 -0.66
CA THR A 86 27.07 10.64 0.42
C THR A 86 27.96 10.50 1.65
N GLU A 87 28.00 11.52 2.49
CA GLU A 87 28.61 11.40 3.81
C GLU A 87 27.87 10.33 4.64
N ILE A 88 28.55 9.54 5.46
CA ILE A 88 27.86 8.68 6.43
C ILE A 88 27.19 9.61 7.45
N LYS A 89 25.88 9.55 7.55
CA LYS A 89 25.06 10.34 8.47
C LYS A 89 25.06 9.72 9.86
N ASN A 90 25.08 10.58 10.88
CA ASN A 90 24.89 10.18 12.25
C ASN A 90 23.41 9.85 12.46
N CYS A 91 23.10 8.56 12.59
CA CYS A 91 21.72 8.09 12.72
C CYS A 91 21.02 8.58 14.00
N THR A 92 21.76 8.77 15.09
CA THR A 92 21.23 9.40 16.30
C THR A 92 20.83 10.84 16.03
N LYS A 93 21.69 11.60 15.32
CA LYS A 93 21.38 12.99 14.96
C LYS A 93 20.18 13.08 14.03
N LEU A 94 20.08 12.18 13.06
CA LEU A 94 18.92 12.07 12.18
C LEU A 94 17.63 11.86 12.98
N TYR A 95 17.64 10.94 13.95
CA TYR A 95 16.51 10.73 14.85
C TYR A 95 16.20 11.97 15.70
N GLU A 96 17.19 12.64 16.29
CA GLU A 96 16.97 13.86 17.09
C GLU A 96 16.26 14.95 16.29
N LEU A 97 16.62 15.11 15.00
CA LEU A 97 15.98 16.07 14.10
C LEU A 97 14.52 15.70 13.82
N PHE A 98 14.25 14.41 13.60
CA PHE A 98 12.89 13.89 13.47
C PHE A 98 12.09 14.11 14.75
N GLU A 99 12.66 13.74 15.91
CA GLU A 99 12.04 13.87 17.22
C GLU A 99 11.69 15.32 17.54
N THR A 100 12.63 16.25 17.32
CA THR A 100 12.42 17.70 17.53
C THR A 100 11.29 18.25 16.66
N ALA A 101 11.05 17.65 15.49
CA ALA A 101 10.00 18.08 14.59
C ALA A 101 8.59 17.78 15.14
N VAL A 102 8.42 16.73 15.94
CA VAL A 102 7.09 16.23 16.34
C VAL A 102 6.86 16.09 17.85
N ARG A 103 7.89 15.78 18.64
CA ARG A 103 7.78 15.54 20.09
C ARG A 103 7.32 16.81 20.81
N TYR A 104 6.44 16.64 21.79
CA TYR A 104 5.80 17.71 22.57
C TYR A 104 4.99 18.72 21.73
N LYS A 105 4.62 18.37 20.48
CA LYS A 105 3.78 19.23 19.64
C LYS A 105 2.40 18.63 19.46
N PRO A 106 1.34 19.45 19.40
CA PRO A 106 0.00 18.96 19.13
C PRO A 106 -0.10 18.37 17.72
N TYR A 107 -0.73 17.20 17.62
CA TYR A 107 -0.82 16.41 16.37
C TYR A 107 -1.37 17.19 15.16
N CYS A 108 -2.29 18.15 15.37
CA CYS A 108 -2.89 19.02 14.34
C CYS A 108 -2.23 20.41 14.25
N SER A 109 -0.95 20.59 14.55
CA SER A 109 -0.29 21.90 14.41
C SER A 109 1.00 21.80 13.64
N MET A 110 0.93 21.14 12.48
CA MET A 110 2.08 20.89 11.63
C MET A 110 2.01 21.74 10.36
N ASN A 111 3.16 21.91 9.72
CA ASN A 111 3.32 22.59 8.45
C ASN A 111 4.31 21.82 7.56
N LEU A 112 4.35 22.09 6.25
CA LEU A 112 5.25 21.39 5.33
C LEU A 112 6.74 21.56 5.69
N SER A 113 7.11 22.68 6.32
CA SER A 113 8.48 22.94 6.78
C SER A 113 8.82 22.25 8.13
N THR A 114 7.89 21.52 8.74
CA THR A 114 8.08 20.97 10.10
C THR A 114 9.26 20.01 10.17
N TYR A 115 9.48 19.25 9.11
CA TYR A 115 10.58 18.29 8.99
C TYR A 115 11.74 18.79 8.12
N GLU A 116 11.79 20.09 7.80
CA GLU A 116 12.80 20.65 6.89
C GLU A 116 14.23 20.31 7.31
N ASN A 117 14.57 20.51 8.59
CA ASN A 117 15.91 20.19 9.11
C ASN A 117 16.24 18.70 9.02
N TYR A 118 15.24 17.83 9.25
CA TYR A 118 15.40 16.38 9.11
C TYR A 118 15.72 16.01 7.66
N PHE A 119 14.95 16.54 6.70
CA PHE A 119 15.20 16.30 5.28
C PHE A 119 16.54 16.88 4.84
N GLN A 120 16.86 18.13 5.18
CA GLN A 120 18.14 18.75 4.85
C GLN A 120 19.34 17.93 5.34
N TYR A 121 19.24 17.32 6.53
CA TYR A 121 20.28 16.43 7.04
C TYR A 121 20.34 15.08 6.32
N ALA A 122 19.18 14.52 5.98
CA ALA A 122 19.01 13.25 5.27
C ALA A 122 19.26 13.34 3.76
N LEU A 123 19.39 14.56 3.20
CA LEU A 123 19.56 14.77 1.77
C LEU A 123 20.83 14.07 1.27
N ASP A 124 20.62 13.14 0.35
CA ASP A 124 21.70 12.44 -0.34
C ASP A 124 22.19 13.22 -1.58
N GLY A 125 21.56 14.33 -1.96
CA GLY A 125 22.03 15.27 -3.00
C GLY A 125 22.05 14.73 -4.45
N ILE A 126 21.78 13.44 -4.64
CA ILE A 126 21.90 12.75 -5.92
C ILE A 126 20.62 12.89 -6.73
N GLN A 127 20.78 13.17 -8.03
CA GLN A 127 19.70 13.15 -9.00
C GLN A 127 19.31 11.70 -9.34
N ILE A 128 18.02 11.43 -9.40
CA ILE A 128 17.44 10.12 -9.72
C ILE A 128 17.17 10.09 -11.22
N ILE A 129 18.16 9.66 -11.98
CA ILE A 129 18.13 9.68 -13.45
C ILE A 129 17.39 8.45 -13.98
N ASN A 130 16.34 8.66 -14.76
CA ASN A 130 15.56 7.66 -15.51
C ASN A 130 14.93 6.53 -14.67
N ARG A 131 14.85 6.69 -13.35
CA ARG A 131 14.52 5.60 -12.41
C ARG A 131 13.53 6.01 -11.32
N ALA A 132 13.13 7.26 -11.25
CA ALA A 132 12.17 7.71 -10.23
C ALA A 132 10.80 7.10 -10.50
N MET A 133 10.22 6.44 -9.50
CA MET A 133 8.91 5.81 -9.57
C MET A 133 8.01 6.36 -8.47
N PHE A 134 6.91 6.96 -8.92
CA PHE A 134 5.79 7.39 -8.11
C PHE A 134 4.70 6.32 -8.15
N TRP A 135 3.80 6.34 -7.18
CA TRP A 135 2.72 5.37 -7.12
C TRP A 135 1.49 5.96 -6.43
N SER A 136 0.30 5.44 -6.75
CA SER A 136 -0.95 5.85 -6.09
C SER A 136 -1.91 4.69 -5.97
N GLY A 137 -2.10 4.20 -4.74
CA GLY A 137 -2.94 3.03 -4.46
C GLY A 137 -2.34 1.70 -4.90
N THR A 138 -1.02 1.66 -5.13
CA THR A 138 -0.26 0.54 -5.71
C THR A 138 1.02 0.26 -4.92
N TYR A 139 1.06 0.59 -3.63
CA TYR A 139 2.25 0.48 -2.76
C TYR A 139 2.99 -0.86 -2.97
N SER A 140 2.31 -1.99 -2.72
CA SER A 140 2.95 -3.31 -2.71
C SER A 140 3.66 -3.63 -4.04
N ILE A 141 2.95 -3.44 -5.16
CA ILE A 141 3.49 -3.78 -6.48
C ILE A 141 4.53 -2.78 -6.97
N ALA A 142 4.38 -1.48 -6.69
CA ALA A 142 5.40 -0.49 -7.04
C ALA A 142 6.73 -0.77 -6.34
N HIS A 143 6.70 -1.13 -5.05
CA HIS A 143 7.90 -1.47 -4.29
C HIS A 143 8.51 -2.81 -4.74
N SER A 144 7.67 -3.81 -5.01
CA SER A 144 8.14 -5.11 -5.53
C SER A 144 8.81 -4.96 -6.89
N TYR A 145 8.21 -4.17 -7.79
CA TYR A 145 8.75 -3.90 -9.12
C TYR A 145 10.00 -3.02 -9.08
N GLY A 146 10.02 -2.02 -8.19
CA GLY A 146 11.20 -1.20 -7.90
C GLY A 146 12.38 -2.02 -7.39
N ASN A 147 12.09 -3.17 -6.75
CA ASN A 147 13.07 -4.11 -6.21
C ASN A 147 14.06 -3.40 -5.29
N HIS A 148 13.53 -2.73 -4.27
CA HIS A 148 14.29 -1.97 -3.27
C HIS A 148 15.23 -0.93 -3.90
N GLY A 149 14.82 -0.19 -4.92
CA GLY A 149 15.71 0.77 -5.57
C GLY A 149 16.66 0.16 -6.61
N PHE A 150 16.59 -1.14 -6.92
CA PHE A 150 17.46 -1.77 -7.93
C PHE A 150 16.99 -1.54 -9.36
N ASN A 151 15.69 -1.67 -9.62
CA ASN A 151 15.13 -1.35 -10.94
C ASN A 151 14.74 0.13 -10.99
N TYR A 152 13.89 0.52 -10.04
CA TYR A 152 13.34 1.85 -9.89
C TYR A 152 13.43 2.27 -8.44
N ILE A 153 13.62 3.57 -8.23
CA ILE A 153 13.71 4.18 -6.90
C ILE A 153 12.35 4.79 -6.59
N THR A 154 11.72 4.32 -5.53
CA THR A 154 10.53 4.94 -4.92
C THR A 154 10.95 5.93 -3.83
N LEU A 155 10.00 6.73 -3.32
CA LEU A 155 10.27 7.62 -2.19
C LEU A 155 10.83 6.83 -1.01
N GLU A 156 10.24 5.68 -0.72
CA GLU A 156 10.55 4.80 0.38
C GLU A 156 11.96 4.17 0.30
N ASP A 157 12.58 4.19 -0.88
CA ASP A 157 13.96 3.77 -1.11
C ASP A 157 14.98 4.87 -0.78
N THR A 158 14.56 6.06 -0.32
CA THR A 158 15.46 7.14 0.13
C THR A 158 15.75 7.04 1.63
N LEU A 159 16.92 7.53 2.08
CA LEU A 159 17.32 7.51 3.50
C LEU A 159 16.21 8.03 4.42
N ALA A 160 15.67 9.22 4.11
CA ALA A 160 14.64 9.87 4.90
C ALA A 160 13.41 8.97 5.04
N ALA A 161 12.78 8.61 3.93
CA ALA A 161 11.53 7.86 3.96
C ALA A 161 11.71 6.44 4.50
N THR A 162 12.79 5.73 4.17
CA THR A 162 13.02 4.34 4.64
C THR A 162 12.99 4.26 6.16
N THR A 163 13.57 5.26 6.85
CA THR A 163 13.64 5.20 8.33
C THR A 163 12.27 5.25 9.00
N VAL A 164 11.27 5.85 8.37
CA VAL A 164 9.91 6.01 8.94
C VAL A 164 8.82 5.27 8.18
N ASN A 165 9.14 4.60 7.08
CA ASN A 165 8.17 3.90 6.23
C ASN A 165 7.36 2.86 7.02
N GLY A 166 6.03 2.96 6.97
CA GLY A 166 5.11 2.09 7.72
C GLY A 166 5.10 2.32 9.24
N LEU A 167 5.80 3.34 9.75
CA LEU A 167 5.68 3.76 11.15
C LEU A 167 4.51 4.72 11.31
N ARG A 168 4.06 4.88 12.55
CA ARG A 168 3.06 5.87 12.94
C ARG A 168 3.62 6.72 14.07
N TRP A 169 3.35 8.02 14.06
CA TRP A 169 3.83 8.91 15.10
C TRP A 169 2.97 10.16 15.22
N CYS A 170 2.88 10.67 16.44
CA CYS A 170 2.34 12.00 16.71
C CYS A 170 2.83 12.48 18.09
N GLY A 171 3.01 13.78 18.19
CA GLY A 171 3.35 14.42 19.46
C GLY A 171 2.13 14.59 20.34
N LYS A 172 2.39 14.72 21.64
CA LYS A 172 1.39 15.10 22.63
C LYS A 172 1.95 16.24 23.48
N ASP A 173 1.26 17.38 23.44
CA ASP A 173 1.61 18.52 24.25
C ASP A 173 1.32 18.22 25.74
N ASN A 174 2.15 18.75 26.63
CA ASN A 174 2.05 18.56 28.09
C ASN A 174 2.04 17.10 28.57
N ASP A 175 2.59 16.18 27.79
CA ASP A 175 2.82 14.79 28.18
C ASP A 175 4.27 14.60 28.66
N THR A 176 4.54 13.63 29.54
CA THR A 176 5.90 13.40 30.07
C THR A 176 6.83 12.79 29.02
N GLU A 177 6.31 11.91 28.16
CA GLU A 177 7.06 11.26 27.09
C GLU A 177 7.10 12.13 25.83
N GLY A 178 6.07 12.95 25.60
CA GLY A 178 5.99 13.89 24.47
C GLY A 178 5.53 13.29 23.15
N PHE A 179 5.31 11.97 23.10
CA PHE A 179 4.63 11.26 22.03
C PHE A 179 3.30 10.71 22.55
N ASP A 180 2.29 10.61 21.68
CA ASP A 180 1.05 9.88 22.03
C ASP A 180 1.16 8.44 21.54
N TYR A 181 1.40 7.50 22.44
CA TYR A 181 1.44 6.06 22.13
C TYR A 181 0.06 5.38 22.20
N ILE A 182 -0.98 6.09 22.63
CA ILE A 182 -2.34 5.57 22.74
C ILE A 182 -3.11 5.84 21.44
N SER A 183 -3.05 7.07 20.92
CA SER A 183 -3.86 7.48 19.78
C SER A 183 -3.24 8.61 18.95
N CYS A 184 -2.98 8.33 17.67
CA CYS A 184 -2.66 9.31 16.63
C CYS A 184 -3.85 9.45 15.67
N PRO A 185 -4.77 10.41 15.89
CA PRO A 185 -5.97 10.55 15.10
C PRO A 185 -5.71 11.16 13.71
N TYR A 186 -6.49 10.72 12.71
CA TYR A 186 -6.36 11.09 11.28
C TYR A 186 -7.25 12.27 10.85
N ASN A 187 -7.70 13.12 11.76
CA ASN A 187 -8.76 14.11 11.49
C ASN A 187 -8.40 15.53 11.91
N CYS A 188 -7.48 16.15 11.19
CA CYS A 188 -7.26 17.59 11.30
C CYS A 188 -8.10 18.30 10.24
N LYS A 189 -9.18 18.97 10.66
CA LYS A 189 -10.08 19.69 9.75
C LYS A 189 -9.33 20.74 8.93
N ASP A 190 -8.68 21.66 9.65
CA ASP A 190 -8.10 22.88 9.06
C ASP A 190 -6.58 22.93 9.15
N ASN A 191 -5.95 21.89 9.70
CA ASN A 191 -4.51 21.83 9.93
C ASN A 191 -3.90 20.59 9.27
N ILE A 192 -2.60 20.66 8.99
CA ILE A 192 -1.84 19.50 8.54
C ILE A 192 -1.46 18.68 9.78
N TRP A 193 -1.61 17.36 9.69
CA TRP A 193 -1.18 16.43 10.73
C TRP A 193 0.25 15.93 10.48
N ALA A 194 0.86 15.34 11.52
CA ALA A 194 2.30 15.01 11.52
C ALA A 194 2.77 14.19 10.32
N ASP A 195 1.98 13.20 9.90
CA ASP A 195 2.32 12.29 8.81
C ASP A 195 2.14 13.00 7.45
N ASP A 196 1.04 13.72 7.24
CA ASP A 196 0.82 14.50 6.01
C ASP A 196 1.87 15.60 5.82
N ALA A 197 2.31 16.22 6.91
CA ALA A 197 3.41 17.18 6.86
C ALA A 197 4.71 16.52 6.41
N PHE A 198 5.02 15.33 6.96
CA PHE A 198 6.21 14.57 6.61
C PHE A 198 6.18 14.10 5.15
N TRP A 199 5.15 13.36 4.76
CA TRP A 199 5.05 12.80 3.40
C TRP A 199 4.89 13.90 2.35
N GLY A 200 4.26 15.03 2.68
CA GLY A 200 4.13 16.15 1.76
C GLY A 200 5.48 16.74 1.36
N ILE A 201 6.35 17.01 2.35
CA ILE A 201 7.72 17.51 2.06
C ILE A 201 8.61 16.42 1.49
N ALA A 202 8.44 15.16 1.90
CA ALA A 202 9.16 14.01 1.35
C ALA A 202 8.89 13.84 -0.15
N SER A 203 7.61 13.80 -0.53
CA SER A 203 7.12 13.74 -1.91
C SER A 203 7.66 14.90 -2.76
N LYS A 204 7.58 16.13 -2.25
CA LYS A 204 8.15 17.30 -2.91
C LYS A 204 9.64 17.13 -3.18
N ASN A 205 10.43 16.82 -2.13
CA ASN A 205 11.88 16.69 -2.24
C ASN A 205 12.29 15.58 -3.20
N PHE A 206 11.55 14.47 -3.22
CA PHE A 206 11.79 13.36 -4.13
C PHE A 206 11.52 13.73 -5.59
N ALA A 207 10.40 14.41 -5.86
CA ALA A 207 10.08 14.90 -7.19
C ALA A 207 11.11 15.90 -7.73
N GLU A 208 11.65 16.78 -6.88
CA GLU A 208 12.69 17.75 -7.27
C GLU A 208 14.02 17.08 -7.69
N LYS A 209 14.24 15.81 -7.30
CA LYS A 209 15.44 15.03 -7.65
C LYS A 209 15.24 14.14 -8.87
N ALA A 210 14.03 14.02 -9.40
CA ALA A 210 13.75 13.16 -10.53
C ALA A 210 14.21 13.82 -11.84
N VAL A 211 14.92 13.07 -12.68
CA VAL A 211 15.50 13.56 -13.95
C VAL A 211 15.26 12.56 -15.07
N GLY A 212 14.99 13.06 -16.27
CA GLY A 212 14.79 12.24 -17.46
C GLY A 212 13.44 11.54 -17.45
N GLU A 213 13.42 10.22 -17.65
CA GLU A 213 12.19 9.43 -17.64
C GLU A 213 11.77 9.06 -16.21
N VAL A 214 10.51 9.31 -15.88
CA VAL A 214 9.92 8.97 -14.59
C VAL A 214 8.71 8.06 -14.79
N TYR A 215 8.34 7.33 -13.75
CA TYR A 215 7.32 6.28 -13.81
C TYR A 215 6.23 6.56 -12.78
N LEU A 216 4.98 6.29 -13.11
CA LEU A 216 3.85 6.39 -12.19
C LEU A 216 3.01 5.12 -12.27
N VAL A 217 2.95 4.37 -11.18
CA VAL A 217 2.14 3.15 -11.10
C VAL A 217 0.77 3.47 -10.52
N LEU A 218 -0.29 3.23 -11.29
CA LEU A 218 -1.68 3.53 -10.91
C LEU A 218 -2.53 2.27 -10.86
N ASN A 219 -3.62 2.32 -10.08
CA ASN A 219 -4.59 1.22 -9.97
C ASN A 219 -5.87 1.57 -10.72
N GLY A 220 -6.14 0.88 -11.84
CA GLY A 220 -7.34 1.00 -12.68
C GLY A 220 -8.51 0.13 -12.22
N SER A 221 -8.39 -0.60 -11.11
CA SER A 221 -9.40 -1.52 -10.56
C SER A 221 -9.76 -1.19 -9.10
N ARG A 222 -9.74 0.08 -8.72
CA ARG A 222 -10.01 0.48 -7.33
C ARG A 222 -11.43 0.14 -6.90
N THR A 223 -11.56 -0.61 -5.81
CA THR A 223 -12.86 -1.01 -5.24
C THR A 223 -13.50 0.05 -4.36
N ASP A 224 -12.78 1.13 -4.03
CA ASP A 224 -13.25 2.21 -3.16
C ASP A 224 -14.05 3.30 -3.93
N GLY A 225 -14.37 3.04 -5.20
CA GLY A 225 -15.12 3.95 -6.07
C GLY A 225 -14.31 5.16 -6.54
N GLN A 226 -13.02 5.27 -6.20
CA GLN A 226 -12.16 6.35 -6.66
C GLN A 226 -11.52 6.00 -8.01
N LEU A 227 -11.19 7.02 -8.80
CA LEU A 227 -10.42 6.88 -10.03
C LEU A 227 -8.92 6.73 -9.72
N SER A 228 -8.14 6.28 -10.70
CA SER A 228 -6.71 5.99 -10.50
C SER A 228 -5.90 7.25 -10.25
N PHE A 229 -6.18 8.34 -10.99
CA PHE A 229 -5.62 9.65 -10.70
C PHE A 229 -6.59 10.52 -9.89
N ARG A 230 -6.06 11.13 -8.81
CA ARG A 230 -6.85 11.96 -7.88
C ARG A 230 -6.15 13.28 -7.61
N ASN A 231 -6.86 14.39 -7.76
CA ASN A 231 -6.32 15.73 -7.55
C ASN A 231 -5.87 16.00 -6.11
N ASN A 232 -6.38 15.23 -5.15
CA ASN A 232 -5.99 15.31 -3.74
C ASN A 232 -4.93 14.28 -3.32
N SER A 233 -4.37 13.51 -4.27
CA SER A 233 -3.25 12.58 -4.00
C SER A 233 -1.94 13.32 -3.73
N TYR A 234 -0.99 12.65 -3.08
CA TYR A 234 0.39 13.14 -2.93
C TYR A 234 1.03 13.46 -4.27
N PHE A 235 0.85 12.57 -5.25
CA PHE A 235 1.37 12.78 -6.59
C PHE A 235 0.86 14.08 -7.23
N ALA A 236 -0.45 14.33 -7.16
CA ALA A 236 -1.03 15.55 -7.71
C ALA A 236 -0.62 16.82 -6.94
N LYS A 237 -0.55 16.76 -5.60
CA LYS A 237 -0.33 17.93 -4.74
C LYS A 237 1.14 18.33 -4.61
N TYR A 238 2.04 17.36 -4.51
CA TYR A 238 3.42 17.58 -4.08
C TYR A 238 4.45 17.06 -5.08
N GLU A 239 4.13 16.08 -5.92
CA GLU A 239 5.15 15.45 -6.76
C GLU A 239 5.12 16.05 -8.18
N LEU A 240 4.01 15.90 -8.88
CA LEU A 240 3.83 16.39 -10.25
C LEU A 240 4.14 17.90 -10.40
N PRO A 241 3.69 18.80 -9.50
CA PRO A 241 4.04 20.21 -9.60
C PRO A 241 5.53 20.52 -9.39
N ASN A 242 6.26 19.66 -8.69
CA ASN A 242 7.67 19.87 -8.32
C ASN A 242 8.67 19.07 -9.17
N LEU A 243 8.19 18.33 -10.19
CA LEU A 243 9.07 17.79 -11.22
C LEU A 243 9.81 18.92 -11.94
N GLN A 244 11.13 18.79 -12.09
CA GLN A 244 11.96 19.77 -12.77
C GLN A 244 11.59 19.85 -14.26
N ARG A 245 11.24 21.03 -14.76
CA ARG A 245 10.68 21.21 -16.11
C ARG A 245 11.71 21.73 -17.12
N THR A 246 12.77 22.38 -16.63
CA THR A 246 13.74 23.10 -17.46
C THR A 246 15.17 22.77 -17.05
N GLY A 247 16.12 23.13 -17.92
CA GLY A 247 17.54 22.85 -17.69
C GLY A 247 17.94 21.40 -17.96
N ILE A 248 19.18 21.07 -17.61
CA ILE A 248 19.79 19.75 -17.87
C ILE A 248 19.24 18.65 -16.94
N PHE A 249 18.71 19.02 -15.78
CA PHE A 249 18.11 18.12 -14.80
C PHE A 249 16.58 18.06 -14.90
N ARG A 250 16.02 18.24 -16.11
CA ARG A 250 14.57 18.19 -16.31
C ARG A 250 14.06 16.76 -16.43
N VAL A 251 12.79 16.57 -16.08
CA VAL A 251 11.99 15.42 -16.47
C VAL A 251 11.56 15.59 -17.92
N THR A 252 11.73 14.53 -18.71
CA THR A 252 11.43 14.51 -20.14
C THR A 252 10.15 13.76 -20.46
N LYS A 253 9.87 12.68 -19.71
CA LYS A 253 8.72 11.80 -19.96
C LYS A 253 8.18 11.22 -18.66
N LEU A 254 6.86 11.18 -18.55
CA LEU A 254 6.13 10.42 -17.54
C LEU A 254 5.54 9.16 -18.18
N ASN A 255 6.02 8.00 -17.73
CA ASN A 255 5.49 6.68 -18.08
C ASN A 255 4.46 6.24 -17.03
N VAL A 256 3.17 6.32 -17.36
CA VAL A 256 2.08 5.81 -16.54
C VAL A 256 1.90 4.31 -16.82
N LEU A 257 2.02 3.51 -15.76
CA LEU A 257 1.79 2.07 -15.75
C LEU A 257 0.45 1.84 -15.02
N LEU A 258 -0.63 1.69 -15.78
CA LEU A 258 -1.97 1.50 -15.23
C LEU A 258 -2.24 0.00 -15.07
N LEU A 259 -2.51 -0.43 -13.84
CA LEU A 259 -2.71 -1.83 -13.51
C LEU A 259 -4.16 -2.15 -13.22
N HIS A 260 -4.67 -3.19 -13.85
CA HIS A 260 -5.94 -3.80 -13.52
C HIS A 260 -5.68 -5.10 -12.76
N SER A 261 -6.23 -5.18 -11.54
CA SER A 261 -6.11 -6.39 -10.74
C SER A 261 -6.81 -7.57 -11.43
N PRO A 262 -6.20 -8.76 -11.50
CA PRO A 262 -6.83 -9.95 -12.07
C PRO A 262 -8.18 -10.28 -11.41
N ASP A 263 -9.15 -10.71 -12.20
CA ASP A 263 -10.57 -10.94 -11.81
C ASP A 263 -11.31 -9.75 -11.17
N GLN A 264 -10.74 -8.54 -11.14
CA GLN A 264 -11.44 -7.36 -10.65
C GLN A 264 -12.06 -6.56 -11.78
N GLN A 265 -13.11 -5.82 -11.43
CA GLN A 265 -13.73 -4.90 -12.37
C GLN A 265 -12.75 -3.80 -12.77
N VAL A 266 -12.63 -3.58 -14.09
CA VAL A 266 -11.92 -2.43 -14.64
C VAL A 266 -12.75 -1.16 -14.42
N VAL A 267 -12.16 -0.18 -13.74
CA VAL A 267 -12.78 1.11 -13.44
C VAL A 267 -12.43 2.14 -14.52
N GLU A 268 -11.19 2.21 -14.97
CA GLU A 268 -10.77 3.10 -16.06
C GLU A 268 -9.51 2.57 -16.76
N LYS A 269 -9.35 2.89 -18.04
CA LYS A 269 -8.17 2.56 -18.86
C LYS A 269 -7.39 3.80 -19.26
N CYS A 270 -6.19 3.60 -19.80
CA CYS A 270 -5.41 4.67 -20.43
C CYS A 270 -6.25 5.45 -21.46
N GLY A 271 -6.24 6.78 -21.35
CA GLY A 271 -7.04 7.65 -22.22
C GLY A 271 -8.51 7.82 -21.80
N GLU A 272 -8.90 7.35 -20.61
CA GLU A 272 -10.25 7.51 -20.07
C GLU A 272 -10.27 8.35 -18.78
N LYS A 273 -11.42 8.97 -18.51
CA LYS A 273 -11.79 9.57 -17.20
C LYS A 273 -10.66 10.43 -16.59
N SER A 274 -10.08 10.00 -15.47
CA SER A 274 -9.08 10.80 -14.74
C SER A 274 -7.73 10.89 -15.48
N LEU A 275 -7.45 9.93 -16.37
CA LEU A 275 -6.18 9.85 -17.10
C LEU A 275 -6.12 10.82 -18.28
N ILE A 276 -7.26 11.21 -18.86
CA ILE A 276 -7.33 12.33 -19.82
C ILE A 276 -6.90 13.64 -19.15
N TYR A 277 -7.37 13.86 -17.93
CA TYR A 277 -7.01 15.05 -17.17
C TYR A 277 -5.54 15.01 -16.74
N LEU A 278 -5.03 13.86 -16.28
CA LEU A 278 -3.62 13.69 -15.97
C LEU A 278 -2.73 13.98 -17.20
N GLU A 279 -3.06 13.42 -18.36
CA GLU A 279 -2.33 13.67 -19.61
C GLU A 279 -2.26 15.17 -19.92
N THR A 280 -3.40 15.86 -19.86
CA THR A 280 -3.49 17.31 -20.09
C THR A 280 -2.59 18.09 -19.13
N LEU A 281 -2.60 17.70 -17.85
CA LEU A 281 -1.79 18.36 -16.81
C LEU A 281 -0.28 18.15 -17.05
N VAL A 282 0.13 16.93 -17.38
CA VAL A 282 1.53 16.56 -17.65
C VAL A 282 2.06 17.29 -18.90
N GLN A 283 1.27 17.32 -19.96
CA GLN A 283 1.61 18.04 -21.19
C GLN A 283 1.71 19.56 -20.97
N SER A 284 0.90 20.13 -20.06
CA SER A 284 1.02 21.54 -19.67
C SER A 284 2.37 21.88 -19.01
N TYR A 285 3.04 20.87 -18.44
CA TYR A 285 4.39 20.97 -17.90
C TYR A 285 5.49 20.66 -18.92
N GLN A 286 5.15 20.49 -20.20
CA GLN A 286 6.07 20.20 -21.29
C GLN A 286 6.83 18.87 -21.08
N ILE A 287 6.18 17.93 -20.39
CA ILE A 287 6.65 16.57 -20.17
C ILE A 287 5.88 15.67 -21.14
N GLU A 288 6.59 14.76 -21.82
CA GLU A 288 5.96 13.74 -22.66
C GLU A 288 5.14 12.78 -21.80
N TYR A 289 3.93 12.45 -22.24
CA TYR A 289 3.04 11.54 -21.53
C TYR A 289 2.91 10.23 -22.30
N LEU A 290 3.16 9.11 -21.63
CA LEU A 290 2.88 7.77 -22.15
C LEU A 290 2.10 6.99 -21.10
N CYS A 291 1.01 6.35 -21.51
CA CYS A 291 0.23 5.47 -20.63
C CYS A 291 0.16 4.08 -21.24
N LYS A 292 0.40 3.06 -20.42
CA LYS A 292 0.31 1.65 -20.81
C LYS A 292 -0.59 0.91 -19.82
N ASP A 293 -1.68 0.36 -20.34
CA ASP A 293 -2.51 -0.61 -19.61
C ASP A 293 -1.72 -1.92 -19.47
N ASP A 294 -1.72 -2.46 -18.26
CA ASP A 294 -1.30 -3.83 -17.95
C ASP A 294 0.04 -4.25 -18.59
N PRO A 295 1.16 -3.58 -18.27
CA PRO A 295 2.48 -4.04 -18.71
C PRO A 295 2.71 -5.50 -18.31
N GLU A 296 3.14 -6.32 -19.28
CA GLU A 296 3.25 -7.78 -19.14
C GLU A 296 4.04 -8.19 -17.89
N GLU A 297 5.16 -7.53 -17.65
CA GLU A 297 6.01 -7.74 -16.49
C GLU A 297 5.28 -7.52 -15.14
N LEU A 298 4.39 -6.53 -15.08
CA LEU A 298 3.61 -6.22 -13.88
C LEU A 298 2.40 -7.13 -13.73
N ILE A 299 1.76 -7.53 -14.83
CA ILE A 299 0.70 -8.55 -14.80
C ILE A 299 1.25 -9.86 -14.28
N LEU A 300 2.41 -10.31 -14.78
CA LEU A 300 3.05 -11.53 -14.30
C LEU A 300 3.37 -11.47 -12.81
N MET A 301 3.78 -10.31 -12.29
CA MET A 301 3.93 -10.11 -10.84
C MET A 301 2.60 -10.21 -10.10
N MET A 302 1.53 -9.55 -10.56
CA MET A 302 0.20 -9.67 -9.92
C MET A 302 -0.35 -11.10 -9.92
N CYS A 303 0.00 -11.88 -10.95
CA CYS A 303 -0.40 -13.27 -11.06
C CYS A 303 0.24 -14.20 -10.04
N SER A 304 1.28 -13.78 -9.30
CA SER A 304 1.79 -14.59 -8.18
C SER A 304 0.75 -14.73 -7.06
N ASP A 305 -0.08 -13.71 -6.87
CA ASP A 305 -1.05 -13.65 -5.78
C ASP A 305 -2.42 -14.20 -6.19
N ASN A 306 -2.74 -14.17 -7.49
CA ASN A 306 -3.99 -14.70 -8.04
C ASN A 306 -3.75 -15.49 -9.34
N TRP A 307 -3.07 -16.63 -9.23
CA TRP A 307 -2.64 -17.45 -10.38
C TRP A 307 -3.79 -18.13 -11.14
N GLU A 308 -4.94 -18.35 -10.49
CA GLU A 308 -6.12 -18.98 -11.10
C GLU A 308 -6.90 -18.02 -12.01
N ALA A 309 -6.71 -16.72 -11.80
CA ALA A 309 -7.40 -15.68 -12.53
C ALA A 309 -7.27 -15.85 -14.03
N ARG A 310 -8.32 -15.48 -14.75
CA ARG A 310 -8.39 -15.66 -16.21
C ARG A 310 -7.23 -14.98 -16.92
N GLU A 311 -6.84 -13.80 -16.46
CA GLU A 311 -5.74 -12.99 -16.97
C GLU A 311 -4.37 -13.66 -16.74
N CYS A 312 -4.27 -14.54 -15.75
CA CYS A 312 -3.03 -15.19 -15.28
C CYS A 312 -2.79 -16.59 -15.84
N GLN A 313 -3.73 -17.13 -16.61
CA GLN A 313 -3.57 -18.44 -17.25
C GLN A 313 -2.55 -18.37 -18.39
N LEU A 314 -1.27 -18.61 -18.06
CA LEU A 314 -0.09 -18.51 -18.94
C LEU A 314 -0.23 -19.22 -20.29
N ALA A 315 -0.93 -20.37 -20.33
CA ALA A 315 -1.18 -21.10 -21.57
C ALA A 315 -1.96 -20.25 -22.60
N ARG A 316 -2.86 -19.36 -22.15
CA ARG A 316 -3.62 -18.47 -23.03
C ARG A 316 -2.76 -17.33 -23.58
N GLN A 317 -1.82 -16.81 -22.80
CA GLN A 317 -0.94 -15.71 -23.21
C GLN A 317 0.13 -16.15 -24.23
N VAL A 318 0.73 -17.33 -24.04
CA VAL A 318 1.68 -17.93 -25.01
C VAL A 318 0.98 -18.26 -26.33
N LEU A 319 -0.22 -18.86 -26.26
CA LEU A 319 -1.01 -19.17 -27.45
C LEU A 319 -1.44 -17.90 -28.20
N ARG A 320 -1.80 -16.80 -27.52
CA ARG A 320 -2.18 -15.53 -28.18
C ARG A 320 -1.03 -14.93 -28.99
N LYS A 321 0.19 -14.89 -28.43
CA LYS A 321 1.40 -14.41 -29.14
C LYS A 321 1.76 -15.28 -30.35
N GLU A 322 1.59 -16.60 -30.26
CA GLU A 322 1.80 -17.49 -31.42
C GLU A 322 0.70 -17.38 -32.47
N TRP A 323 -0.56 -17.24 -32.06
CA TRP A 323 -1.71 -17.08 -32.95
C TRP A 323 -1.68 -15.75 -33.69
N ASP A 324 -1.33 -14.64 -33.03
CA ASP A 324 -1.21 -13.32 -33.68
C ASP A 324 -0.04 -13.29 -34.67
N LYS A 325 1.10 -13.93 -34.34
CA LYS A 325 2.19 -14.15 -35.31
C LYS A 325 1.77 -15.02 -36.51
N LYS A 326 0.94 -16.04 -36.30
CA LYS A 326 0.44 -16.92 -37.37
C LYS A 326 -0.64 -16.27 -38.23
N LEU A 327 -1.53 -15.47 -37.64
CA LEU A 327 -2.67 -14.86 -38.33
C LEU A 327 -2.30 -13.60 -39.11
N PHE A 328 -1.35 -12.81 -38.62
CA PHE A 328 -0.97 -11.54 -39.26
C PHE A 328 0.42 -11.55 -39.92
N GLY A 329 1.15 -12.66 -39.82
CA GLY A 329 2.51 -12.79 -40.35
C GLY A 329 2.65 -13.26 -41.80
N LYS A 330 1.59 -13.78 -42.45
CA LYS A 330 1.64 -14.19 -43.87
C LYS A 330 0.29 -14.01 -44.58
N SER A 331 0.23 -12.94 -45.38
CA SER A 331 -0.48 -12.73 -46.65
C SER A 331 -1.71 -13.59 -47.06
N ASN A 332 -2.74 -12.89 -47.53
CA ASN A 332 -3.62 -13.24 -48.68
C ASN A 332 -3.82 -14.73 -48.97
N VAL A 333 -4.88 -15.34 -48.44
CA VAL A 333 -5.45 -16.55 -49.05
C VAL A 333 -6.98 -16.54 -48.92
N ASN A 334 -7.65 -16.72 -50.06
CA ASN A 334 -9.10 -16.76 -50.24
C ASN A 334 -9.75 -17.90 -49.43
N TYR A 335 -10.82 -17.57 -48.70
CA TYR A 335 -11.67 -18.54 -48.01
C TYR A 335 -12.65 -19.20 -49.00
N HIS A 336 -12.31 -20.39 -49.48
CA HIS A 336 -13.30 -21.38 -49.89
C HIS A 336 -12.75 -22.78 -49.58
N HIS A 337 -13.57 -23.59 -48.91
CA HIS A 337 -13.33 -24.96 -48.43
C HIS A 337 -12.72 -25.13 -47.04
N SER A 338 -13.59 -25.11 -46.02
CA SER A 338 -13.39 -25.87 -44.78
C SER A 338 -14.74 -26.15 -44.10
N ILE A 339 -15.54 -27.03 -44.71
CA ILE A 339 -16.67 -27.71 -44.02
C ILE A 339 -16.41 -29.23 -43.89
N SER A 340 -15.41 -29.78 -44.58
CA SER A 340 -15.22 -31.24 -44.64
C SER A 340 -14.40 -31.85 -43.49
N PHE A 341 -13.83 -31.05 -42.57
CA PHE A 341 -12.97 -31.57 -41.49
C PHE A 341 -13.73 -31.99 -40.22
N LEU A 342 -14.99 -31.57 -40.05
CA LEU A 342 -15.79 -31.88 -38.86
C LEU A 342 -16.51 -33.24 -38.91
N ILE A 343 -16.52 -33.93 -40.07
CA ILE A 343 -17.26 -35.21 -40.21
C ILE A 343 -16.35 -36.43 -39.98
N LEU A 344 -15.03 -36.30 -40.11
CA LEU A 344 -14.10 -37.42 -39.95
C LEU A 344 -13.77 -37.76 -38.48
N PHE A 345 -13.98 -36.84 -37.55
CA PHE A 345 -13.69 -37.09 -36.12
C PHE A 345 -14.79 -37.88 -35.41
N SER A 346 -16.00 -37.95 -35.97
CA SER A 346 -17.14 -38.67 -35.37
C SER A 346 -17.10 -40.19 -35.61
N PHE A 347 -16.35 -40.66 -36.61
CA PHE A 347 -16.33 -42.08 -36.97
C PHE A 347 -15.22 -42.90 -36.30
N LEU A 348 -14.17 -42.28 -35.77
CA LEU A 348 -13.06 -43.00 -35.15
C LEU A 348 -13.27 -43.33 -33.66
N VAL A 349 -14.23 -42.69 -32.99
CA VAL A 349 -14.50 -42.93 -31.56
C VAL A 349 -15.35 -44.19 -31.32
N ASN A 350 -16.04 -44.71 -32.34
CA ASN A 350 -16.91 -45.89 -32.22
C ASN A 350 -16.23 -47.25 -32.47
N TYR A 351 -14.91 -47.30 -32.71
CA TYR A 351 -14.22 -48.57 -33.00
C TYR A 351 -13.32 -49.09 -31.86
N PHE A 352 -13.27 -48.40 -30.71
CA PHE A 352 -12.43 -48.80 -29.57
C PHE A 352 -13.21 -49.14 -28.29
N ILE A 353 -14.50 -49.40 -28.39
CA ILE A 353 -15.30 -50.01 -27.32
C ILE A 353 -16.06 -51.19 -27.91
N LEU A 354 -15.42 -52.36 -27.92
CA LEU A 354 -16.01 -53.69 -27.84
C LEU A 354 -14.93 -54.71 -27.50
#